data_AF-A0A2K6G9H6-F1
#
_entry.id   AF-A0A2K6G9H6-F1
#
_cell.length_a   1.000
_cell.length_b   1.000
_cell.length_c   1.000
_cell.angle_alpha   90.00
_cell.angle_beta   90.00
_cell.angle_gamma   90.00
#
_symmetry.space_group_name_H-M   'P 1'
#
loop_
_entity.id
_entity.type
_entity.pdbx_description
1 polymer ?
#
loop_
_entity_poly.entity_id
_entity_poly.type
_entity_poly.pdbx_seq_one_letter_code
_entity_poly.pdbx_strand_id
1 'polypeptide(L)'
;MAKPAQGAKYRGSIHDFPDFDPSQDAEALYAAMKGFGSDKEAILELITTRSNRQRQEVCQSYKSLYGKDLIADLNELDMLDIREIFRTKYEKSLYSMIKNDTSGEYKKALLKLCGGDDDAAGQFFPEAAQVAYQMWELSAVAPTELKGTVRPANDFNPDADAKALRKAMKGIGTDEGAIIDIITHRSNAQRQQIRQNFKSHFGRDLMADLKSELSGDLARLILGLMMPPAHYDAKQLKKAMEGAGTDEKAYHKSLEDALSSDTSGHFRRILISLATGNREEGGEDRDRAREDAQEIADTPSGDKTSLETRFMMILCTRSYPHLRRVFQEFIKMTNYDVEHTIKKEMSGDVRDAFVAIVQSVKNKPLFFADKLYKSMKGAGTDEKTLTRIMISRSEIDLLNIRREFIEKYDMSLHQAIEGDTSGDFLKALLAVCGGED
;
A
#
# COMPACT_ATOMS: atom_id res chain seq x y z
N MET A 1 41.01 17.49 -23.16
CA MET A 1 40.19 18.46 -22.41
C MET A 1 38.75 17.98 -22.45
N ALA A 2 38.28 17.32 -21.38
CA ALA A 2 36.92 16.83 -21.28
C ALA A 2 36.01 17.95 -20.72
N LYS A 3 34.86 18.17 -21.36
CA LYS A 3 33.83 19.12 -20.91
C LYS A 3 33.24 18.66 -19.56
N PRO A 4 32.90 19.59 -18.64
CA PRO A 4 32.23 19.24 -17.39
C PRO A 4 30.78 18.82 -17.68
N ALA A 5 30.36 17.74 -17.03
CA ALA A 5 28.98 17.25 -17.07
C ALA A 5 28.03 18.28 -16.43
N GLN A 6 26.98 18.65 -17.16
CA GLN A 6 25.92 19.51 -16.66
C GLN A 6 25.03 18.75 -15.66
N GLY A 7 24.98 19.28 -14.44
CA GLY A 7 23.86 19.29 -13.50
C GLY A 7 23.06 17.99 -13.31
N ALA A 8 23.45 17.18 -12.32
CA ALA A 8 22.50 16.29 -11.66
C ALA A 8 21.39 17.15 -11.01
N LYS A 9 20.19 17.12 -11.58
CA LYS A 9 19.01 17.78 -11.01
C LYS A 9 18.59 16.99 -9.77
N TYR A 10 18.84 17.56 -8.59
CA TYR A 10 18.50 16.96 -7.29
C TYR A 10 16.98 16.79 -7.18
N ARG A 11 16.49 15.55 -7.06
CA ARG A 11 15.06 15.19 -6.93
C ARG A 11 14.70 14.97 -5.45
N GLY A 12 14.76 16.03 -4.65
CA GLY A 12 14.18 15.99 -3.29
C GLY A 12 12.66 16.20 -3.37
N SER A 13 11.89 15.56 -2.49
CA SER A 13 10.42 15.68 -2.41
C SER A 13 9.94 16.98 -1.75
N ILE A 14 10.83 17.76 -1.11
CA ILE A 14 10.49 19.01 -0.41
C ILE A 14 11.08 20.18 -1.20
N HIS A 15 10.20 21.07 -1.68
CA HIS A 15 10.54 22.27 -2.43
C HIS A 15 10.69 23.52 -1.52
N ASP A 16 11.19 24.63 -2.06
CA ASP A 16 11.18 25.91 -1.34
C ASP A 16 9.72 26.32 -1.11
N PHE A 17 9.35 26.53 0.16
CA PHE A 17 8.03 26.99 0.55
C PHE A 17 7.80 28.42 0.03
N PRO A 18 6.67 28.69 -0.65
CA PRO A 18 6.37 30.02 -1.18
C PRO A 18 6.15 31.02 -0.04
N ASP A 19 6.47 32.29 -0.30
CA ASP A 19 6.25 33.41 0.64
C ASP A 19 6.88 33.19 2.05
N PHE A 20 7.99 32.47 2.09
CA PHE A 20 8.72 32.12 3.30
C PHE A 20 9.29 33.34 4.04
N ASP A 21 8.95 33.46 5.33
CA ASP A 21 9.55 34.40 6.28
C ASP A 21 10.17 33.62 7.45
N PRO A 22 11.50 33.62 7.61
CA PRO A 22 12.17 32.84 8.64
C PRO A 22 11.87 33.34 10.06
N SER A 23 11.45 34.59 10.23
CA SER A 23 11.11 35.17 11.54
C SER A 23 9.74 34.69 11.99
N GLN A 24 8.76 34.67 11.09
CA GLN A 24 7.41 34.13 11.39
C GLN A 24 7.46 32.64 11.71
N ASP A 25 8.26 31.88 10.96
CA ASP A 25 8.44 30.46 11.22
C ASP A 25 9.13 30.20 12.57
N ALA A 26 10.11 31.04 12.94
CA ALA A 26 10.74 30.96 14.25
C ALA A 26 9.76 31.28 15.38
N GLU A 27 8.88 32.28 15.20
CA GLU A 27 7.82 32.63 16.13
C GLU A 27 6.78 31.52 16.27
N ALA A 28 6.36 30.91 15.16
CA ALA A 28 5.44 29.79 15.14
C ALA A 28 6.02 28.58 15.87
N LEU A 29 7.29 28.23 15.61
CA LEU A 29 8.00 27.17 16.32
C LEU A 29 8.12 27.46 17.82
N TYR A 30 8.44 28.70 18.20
CA TYR A 30 8.54 29.09 19.60
C TYR A 30 7.19 29.00 20.31
N ALA A 31 6.11 29.45 19.66
CA ALA A 31 4.75 29.34 20.19
C ALA A 31 4.31 27.87 20.33
N ALA A 32 4.60 27.03 19.33
CA ALA A 32 4.30 25.60 19.34
C ALA A 32 5.05 24.84 20.45
N MET A 33 6.20 25.34 20.89
CA MET A 33 7.00 24.76 21.98
C MET A 33 6.69 25.35 23.37
N LYS A 34 5.87 26.40 23.47
CA LYS A 34 5.65 27.15 24.72
C LYS A 34 4.34 26.73 25.40
N GLY A 35 4.44 26.15 26.59
CA GLY A 35 3.27 25.81 27.42
C GLY A 35 3.44 24.47 28.13
N PHE A 36 2.32 23.91 28.63
CA PHE A 36 2.28 22.52 29.10
C PHE A 36 1.99 21.63 27.88
N GLY A 37 3.00 20.89 27.41
CA GLY A 37 2.95 20.18 26.12
C GLY A 37 3.41 21.04 24.94
N SER A 38 3.37 20.46 23.74
CA SER A 38 3.80 21.09 22.49
C SER A 38 2.87 20.76 21.33
N ASP A 39 2.71 21.72 20.42
CA ASP A 39 1.94 21.54 19.18
C ASP A 39 2.80 20.81 18.14
N LYS A 40 2.87 19.48 18.32
CA LYS A 40 3.69 18.57 17.51
C LYS A 40 3.28 18.57 16.03
N GLU A 41 2.01 18.83 15.72
CA GLU A 41 1.53 18.91 14.33
C GLU A 41 2.07 20.17 13.64
N ALA A 42 1.98 21.34 14.28
CA ALA A 42 2.53 22.58 13.74
C ALA A 42 4.06 22.51 13.54
N ILE A 43 4.78 21.86 14.47
CA ILE A 43 6.24 21.65 14.36
C ILE A 43 6.56 20.73 13.17
N LEU A 44 5.83 19.61 13.04
CA LEU A 44 6.04 18.66 11.96
C LEU A 44 5.74 19.29 10.60
N GLU A 45 4.61 19.98 10.48
CA GLU A 45 4.20 20.69 9.27
C GLU A 45 5.30 21.66 8.82
N LEU A 46 5.80 22.49 9.73
CA LEU A 46 6.83 23.48 9.40
C LEU A 46 8.16 22.81 9.02
N ILE A 47 8.63 21.81 9.78
CA ILE A 47 9.93 21.17 9.48
C ILE A 47 9.88 20.33 8.19
N THR A 48 8.73 19.74 7.87
CA THR A 48 8.58 18.85 6.71
C THR A 48 8.20 19.57 5.43
N THR A 49 7.66 20.79 5.51
CA THR A 49 7.28 21.60 4.33
C THR A 49 8.34 22.62 3.92
N ARG A 50 9.29 22.97 4.79
CA ARG A 50 10.38 23.91 4.46
C ARG A 50 11.56 23.21 3.80
N SER A 51 12.17 23.83 2.79
CA SER A 51 13.41 23.33 2.21
C SER A 51 14.56 23.36 3.20
N ASN A 52 15.67 22.69 2.87
CA ASN A 52 16.86 22.71 3.72
C ASN A 52 17.39 24.13 3.96
N ARG A 53 17.44 24.94 2.90
CA ARG A 53 17.92 26.33 2.95
C ARG A 53 17.05 27.15 3.90
N GLN A 54 15.73 27.06 3.73
CA GLN A 54 14.76 27.77 4.55
C GLN A 54 14.87 27.36 6.03
N ARG A 55 15.00 26.06 6.33
CA ARG A 55 15.19 25.59 7.72
C ARG A 55 16.43 26.17 8.39
N GLN A 56 17.54 26.36 7.65
CA GLN A 56 18.72 27.03 8.20
C GLN A 56 18.46 28.51 8.53
N GLU A 57 17.70 29.20 7.67
CA GLU A 57 17.30 30.59 7.90
C GLU A 57 16.36 30.72 9.12
N VAL A 58 15.46 29.74 9.34
CA VAL A 58 14.63 29.65 10.56
C VAL A 58 15.50 29.44 11.80
N CYS A 59 16.47 28.50 11.77
CA CYS A 59 17.37 28.29 12.91
C CYS A 59 18.14 29.56 13.29
N GLN A 60 18.61 30.31 12.29
CA GLN A 60 19.31 31.59 12.51
C GLN A 60 18.37 32.64 13.11
N SER A 61 17.16 32.76 12.58
CA SER A 61 16.15 33.71 13.08
C SER A 61 15.71 33.36 14.49
N TYR A 62 15.47 32.08 14.80
CA TYR A 62 15.16 31.59 16.14
C TYR A 62 16.27 31.92 17.14
N LYS A 63 17.54 31.73 16.74
CA LYS A 63 18.70 32.08 17.58
C LYS A 63 18.77 33.58 17.84
N SER A 64 18.48 34.40 16.83
CA SER A 64 18.47 35.86 16.93
C SER A 64 17.32 36.38 17.81
N LEU A 65 16.13 35.81 17.66
CA LEU A 65 14.91 36.26 18.34
C LEU A 65 14.87 35.82 19.80
N TYR A 66 15.29 34.59 20.10
CA TYR A 66 15.10 34.00 21.42
C TYR A 66 16.41 33.74 22.18
N GLY A 67 17.57 33.91 21.53
CA GLY A 67 18.87 33.56 22.12
C GLY A 67 19.07 32.05 22.33
N LYS A 68 18.09 31.24 21.97
CA LYS A 68 18.06 29.80 22.17
C LYS A 68 18.48 29.04 20.93
N ASP A 69 18.98 27.83 21.13
CA ASP A 69 19.30 26.93 20.03
C ASP A 69 18.03 26.13 19.68
N LEU A 70 17.46 26.39 18.51
CA LEU A 70 16.22 25.73 18.07
C LEU A 70 16.34 24.20 18.10
N ILE A 71 17.52 23.68 17.75
CA ILE A 71 17.80 22.24 17.75
C ILE A 71 17.82 21.70 19.19
N ALA A 72 18.37 22.45 20.14
CA ALA A 72 18.32 22.09 21.56
C ALA A 72 16.88 22.12 22.12
N ASP A 73 16.09 23.15 21.81
CA ASP A 73 14.68 23.23 22.24
C ASP A 73 13.82 22.14 21.56
N LEU A 74 14.11 21.77 20.31
CA LEU A 74 13.50 20.62 19.62
C LEU A 74 13.94 19.26 20.18
N ASN A 75 15.14 19.16 20.76
CA ASN A 75 15.59 17.94 21.44
C ASN A 75 14.94 17.76 22.82
N GLU A 76 14.37 18.83 23.41
CA GLU A 76 13.51 18.74 24.60
C GLU A 76 12.08 18.31 24.27
N LEU A 77 11.70 18.30 22.98
CA LEU A 77 10.49 17.64 22.50
C LEU A 77 10.78 16.16 22.29
N ASP A 78 9.82 15.28 22.61
CA ASP A 78 9.97 13.83 22.48
C ASP A 78 10.18 13.38 21.02
N MET A 79 11.40 13.51 20.52
CA MET A 79 11.87 12.90 19.27
C MET A 79 11.63 11.39 19.27
N LEU A 80 11.56 10.78 20.46
CA LEU A 80 11.17 9.39 20.67
C LEU A 80 9.73 9.12 20.20
N ASP A 81 8.76 9.97 20.55
CA ASP A 81 7.37 9.85 20.08
C ASP A 81 7.28 10.00 18.56
N ILE A 82 8.00 10.98 18.01
CA ILE A 82 8.00 11.23 16.57
C ILE A 82 8.56 10.01 15.84
N ARG A 83 9.65 9.42 16.33
CA ARG A 83 10.22 8.18 15.76
C ARG A 83 9.22 7.03 15.82
N GLU A 84 8.51 6.84 16.94
CA GLU A 84 7.57 5.74 17.10
C GLU A 84 6.32 5.90 16.24
N ILE A 85 5.73 7.09 16.21
CA ILE A 85 4.58 7.41 15.34
C ILE A 85 5.00 7.24 13.88
N PHE A 86 6.18 7.76 13.50
CA PHE A 86 6.70 7.61 12.14
C PHE A 86 6.89 6.14 11.77
N ARG A 87 7.51 5.34 12.65
CA ARG A 87 7.71 3.91 12.44
C ARG A 87 6.39 3.17 12.27
N THR A 88 5.38 3.52 13.07
CA THR A 88 4.04 2.92 13.04
C THR A 88 3.28 3.29 11.76
N LYS A 89 3.42 4.53 11.27
CA LYS A 89 2.71 5.02 10.08
C LYS A 89 3.37 4.66 8.76
N TYR A 90 4.70 4.66 8.70
CA TYR A 90 5.48 4.55 7.45
C TYR A 90 6.30 3.25 7.34
N GLU A 91 6.22 2.36 8.34
CA GLU A 91 6.89 1.05 8.37
C GLU A 91 8.42 1.10 8.17
N LYS A 92 9.04 2.25 8.44
CA LYS A 92 10.48 2.48 8.35
C LYS A 92 10.91 3.34 9.51
N SER A 93 12.15 3.18 9.99
CA SER A 93 12.67 4.13 10.97
C SER A 93 12.87 5.50 10.31
N LEU A 94 12.51 6.56 11.04
CA LEU A 94 12.80 7.94 10.64
C LEU A 94 14.31 8.10 10.37
N TYR A 95 15.13 7.42 11.18
CA TYR A 95 16.58 7.32 11.00
C TYR A 95 16.96 6.75 9.63
N SER A 96 16.40 5.61 9.22
CA SER A 96 16.67 4.98 7.92
C SER A 96 16.24 5.88 6.77
N MET A 97 15.09 6.54 6.86
CA MET A 97 14.66 7.50 5.85
C MET A 97 15.65 8.66 5.72
N ILE A 98 16.00 9.32 6.83
CA ILE A 98 16.99 10.40 6.85
C ILE A 98 18.33 9.91 6.30
N LYS A 99 18.78 8.72 6.69
CA LYS A 99 20.06 8.14 6.28
C LYS A 99 20.12 7.91 4.77
N ASN A 100 19.02 7.51 4.15
CA ASN A 100 18.98 7.17 2.73
C ASN A 100 18.70 8.39 1.85
N ASP A 101 17.94 9.37 2.34
CA ASP A 101 17.47 10.51 1.54
C ASP A 101 18.32 11.78 1.73
N THR A 102 19.32 11.76 2.61
CA THR A 102 20.21 12.91 2.87
C THR A 102 21.69 12.54 2.76
N SER A 103 22.58 13.53 2.65
CA SER A 103 24.02 13.32 2.53
C SER A 103 24.85 14.40 3.28
N GLY A 104 26.16 14.16 3.41
CA GLY A 104 27.11 15.12 3.98
C GLY A 104 26.93 15.43 5.47
N GLU A 105 27.40 16.60 5.90
CA GLU A 105 27.28 17.07 7.29
C GLU A 105 25.82 17.30 7.71
N TYR A 106 24.94 17.61 6.75
CA TYR A 106 23.50 17.72 6.99
C TYR A 106 22.87 16.38 7.40
N LYS A 107 23.24 15.28 6.73
CA LYS A 107 22.85 13.93 7.17
C LYS A 107 23.31 13.67 8.59
N LYS A 108 24.56 14.01 8.93
CA LYS A 108 25.07 13.80 10.29
C LYS A 108 24.28 14.60 11.33
N ALA A 109 23.92 15.85 11.02
CA ALA A 109 23.12 16.69 11.90
C ALA A 109 21.70 16.13 12.08
N LEU A 110 21.02 15.74 11.00
CA LEU A 110 19.67 15.16 11.08
C LEU A 110 19.64 13.79 11.75
N LEU A 111 20.65 12.94 11.54
CA LEU A 111 20.75 11.66 12.24
C LEU A 111 21.03 11.88 13.73
N LYS A 112 21.83 12.89 14.09
CA LYS A 112 22.08 13.24 15.48
C LYS A 112 20.83 13.81 16.17
N LEU A 113 20.03 14.60 15.45
CA LEU A 113 18.71 15.09 15.86
C LEU A 113 17.70 13.95 16.01
N CYS A 114 17.65 13.04 15.04
CA CYS A 114 16.76 11.89 15.04
C CYS A 114 17.11 10.85 16.12
N GLY A 115 18.34 10.86 16.65
CA GLY A 115 18.85 9.78 17.51
C GLY A 115 19.29 8.54 16.73
N GLY A 116 19.50 7.41 17.40
CA GLY A 116 20.00 6.18 16.78
C GLY A 116 18.96 5.41 15.97
N ASP A 117 19.40 4.36 15.28
CA ASP A 117 18.53 3.25 14.86
C ASP A 117 18.40 2.30 16.04
N ASP A 118 17.99 2.80 17.22
CA ASP A 118 17.93 1.98 18.42
C ASP A 118 16.85 0.92 18.22
N ASP A 119 17.28 -0.22 17.68
CA ASP A 119 16.52 -1.44 17.39
C ASP A 119 15.97 -2.09 18.67
N ALA A 120 16.35 -1.57 19.84
CA ALA A 120 15.63 -1.78 21.09
C ALA A 120 14.43 -0.84 21.12
N ALA A 121 13.40 -1.13 20.31
CA ALA A 121 12.08 -0.59 20.54
C ALA A 121 11.69 -0.91 21.98
N GLY A 122 11.77 0.10 22.84
CA GLY A 122 11.16 0.06 24.17
C GLY A 122 9.65 0.04 24.04
N GLN A 123 8.96 -0.13 25.17
CA GLN A 123 7.51 0.02 25.22
C GLN A 123 7.12 1.39 24.63
N PHE A 124 5.97 1.47 23.96
CA PHE A 124 5.47 2.76 23.49
C PHE A 124 5.43 3.77 24.63
N PHE A 125 5.79 5.02 24.34
CA PHE A 125 5.39 6.11 25.21
C PHE A 125 3.86 6.24 25.19
N PRO A 126 3.22 6.73 26.27
CA PRO A 126 1.76 6.77 26.38
C PRO A 126 1.04 7.36 25.15
N GLU A 127 1.65 8.38 24.53
CA GLU A 127 1.17 9.07 23.34
C GLU A 127 1.18 8.18 22.09
N ALA A 128 2.27 7.46 21.83
CA ALA A 128 2.38 6.55 20.69
C ALA A 128 1.41 5.36 20.82
N ALA A 129 1.24 4.84 22.04
CA ALA A 129 0.27 3.79 22.33
C ALA A 129 -1.16 4.28 22.09
N GLN A 130 -1.48 5.50 22.50
CA GLN A 130 -2.77 6.12 22.26
C GLN A 130 -3.04 6.29 20.76
N VAL A 131 -2.06 6.76 19.97
CA VAL A 131 -2.21 6.87 18.50
C VAL A 131 -2.44 5.50 17.88
N ALA A 132 -1.64 4.49 18.24
CA ALA A 132 -1.81 3.13 17.73
C ALA A 132 -3.20 2.57 18.06
N TYR A 133 -3.67 2.77 19.29
CA TYR A 133 -5.02 2.39 19.73
C TYR A 133 -6.11 3.09 18.91
N GLN A 134 -5.99 4.41 18.71
CA GLN A 134 -6.95 5.20 17.95
C GLN A 134 -7.01 4.79 16.48
N MET A 135 -5.88 4.37 15.87
CA MET A 135 -5.90 3.83 14.50
C MET A 135 -6.76 2.57 14.39
N TRP A 136 -6.72 1.69 15.40
CA TRP A 136 -7.56 0.50 15.44
C TRP A 136 -9.02 0.82 15.77
N GLU A 137 -9.27 1.83 16.62
CA GLU A 137 -10.63 2.31 16.89
C GLU A 137 -11.27 2.89 15.63
N LEU A 138 -10.57 3.79 14.93
CA LEU A 138 -11.02 4.36 13.66
C LEU A 138 -11.32 3.26 12.63
N SER A 139 -10.43 2.27 12.50
CA SER A 139 -10.63 1.11 11.63
C SER A 139 -11.88 0.29 12.00
N ALA A 140 -12.25 0.24 13.28
CA ALA A 140 -13.39 -0.52 13.76
C ALA A 140 -14.73 0.21 13.58
N VAL A 141 -14.74 1.55 13.70
CA VAL A 141 -15.99 2.34 13.76
C VAL A 141 -16.27 3.16 12.51
N ALA A 142 -15.27 3.44 11.65
CA ALA A 142 -15.45 4.31 10.50
C ALA A 142 -16.36 3.68 9.43
N PRO A 143 -17.54 4.27 9.13
CA PRO A 143 -18.37 3.80 8.04
C PRO A 143 -17.66 4.10 6.71
N THR A 144 -17.17 3.06 6.04
CA THR A 144 -16.45 3.20 4.78
C THR A 144 -17.27 2.63 3.64
N GLU A 145 -17.75 3.49 2.76
CA GLU A 145 -18.36 3.06 1.49
C GLU A 145 -17.25 2.71 0.50
N LEU A 146 -17.20 1.45 0.07
CA LEU A 146 -16.24 0.96 -0.91
C LEU A 146 -16.74 1.23 -2.33
N LYS A 147 -15.91 1.89 -3.14
CA LYS A 147 -16.24 2.28 -4.51
C LYS A 147 -15.14 1.87 -5.47
N GLY A 148 -15.52 1.16 -6.53
CA GLY A 148 -14.69 0.99 -7.71
C GLY A 148 -14.62 2.25 -8.58
N THR A 149 -13.66 2.27 -9.50
CA THR A 149 -13.47 3.31 -10.52
C THR A 149 -14.16 2.93 -11.83
N VAL A 150 -14.22 1.63 -12.16
CA VAL A 150 -14.97 1.12 -13.32
C VAL A 150 -16.43 0.87 -12.90
N ARG A 151 -17.37 1.36 -13.71
CA ARG A 151 -18.82 1.22 -13.49
C ARG A 151 -19.51 0.63 -14.72
N PRO A 152 -20.70 0.01 -14.57
CA PRO A 152 -21.50 -0.39 -15.72
C PRO A 152 -21.79 0.80 -16.62
N ALA A 153 -21.55 0.66 -17.93
CA ALA A 153 -21.95 1.65 -18.92
C ALA A 153 -23.49 1.72 -19.02
N ASN A 154 -24.07 2.92 -19.06
CA ASN A 154 -25.53 3.11 -19.03
C ASN A 154 -26.21 2.62 -20.32
N ASP A 155 -25.72 3.03 -21.49
CA ASP A 155 -26.28 2.68 -22.80
C ASP A 155 -25.61 1.42 -23.39
N PHE A 156 -25.47 0.39 -22.56
CA PHE A 156 -24.71 -0.80 -22.92
C PHE A 156 -25.39 -1.60 -24.04
N ASN A 157 -24.66 -1.78 -25.14
CA ASN A 157 -25.06 -2.60 -26.26
C ASN A 157 -23.97 -3.65 -26.58
N PRO A 158 -24.14 -4.91 -26.13
CA PRO A 158 -23.13 -5.95 -26.31
C PRO A 158 -22.90 -6.30 -27.80
N ASP A 159 -23.91 -6.12 -28.65
CA ASP A 159 -23.80 -6.37 -30.09
C ASP A 159 -22.93 -5.33 -30.79
N ALA A 160 -23.10 -4.06 -30.42
CA ALA A 160 -22.30 -2.95 -30.93
C ALA A 160 -20.84 -3.10 -30.48
N ASP A 161 -20.62 -3.38 -29.20
CA ASP A 161 -19.28 -3.59 -28.64
C ASP A 161 -18.59 -4.81 -29.29
N ALA A 162 -19.28 -5.94 -29.45
CA ALA A 162 -18.72 -7.12 -30.10
C ALA A 162 -18.32 -6.83 -31.56
N LYS A 163 -19.14 -6.10 -32.31
CA LYS A 163 -18.84 -5.68 -33.70
C LYS A 163 -17.66 -4.72 -33.76
N ALA A 164 -17.59 -3.75 -32.84
CA ALA A 164 -16.50 -2.79 -32.76
C ALA A 164 -15.18 -3.48 -32.41
N LEU A 165 -15.15 -4.37 -31.42
CA LEU A 165 -13.97 -5.19 -31.10
C LEU A 165 -13.54 -6.06 -32.27
N ARG A 166 -14.49 -6.70 -32.98
CA ARG A 166 -14.15 -7.50 -34.17
C ARG A 166 -13.52 -6.66 -35.26
N LYS A 167 -14.04 -5.43 -35.47
CA LYS A 167 -13.51 -4.47 -36.46
C LYS A 167 -12.10 -4.01 -36.07
N ALA A 168 -11.88 -3.70 -34.80
CA ALA A 168 -10.58 -3.27 -34.27
C ALA A 168 -9.48 -4.33 -34.45
N MET A 169 -9.87 -5.61 -34.46
CA MET A 169 -8.99 -6.77 -34.66
C MET A 169 -9.03 -7.32 -36.10
N LYS A 170 -9.48 -6.55 -37.10
CA LYS A 170 -9.60 -7.03 -38.49
C LYS A 170 -8.65 -6.26 -39.41
N GLY A 171 -7.68 -6.98 -39.97
CA GLY A 171 -6.83 -6.46 -41.05
C GLY A 171 -5.36 -6.68 -40.76
N ILE A 172 -4.51 -5.86 -41.38
CA ILE A 172 -3.09 -5.80 -41.06
C ILE A 172 -2.94 -4.72 -39.99
N GLY A 173 -2.75 -5.13 -38.74
CA GLY A 173 -2.68 -4.25 -37.57
C GLY A 173 -3.93 -4.34 -36.68
N THR A 174 -3.78 -3.82 -35.47
CA THR A 174 -4.79 -3.79 -34.41
C THR A 174 -5.13 -2.34 -34.10
N ASP A 175 -6.39 -2.03 -33.78
CA ASP A 175 -6.78 -0.74 -33.20
C ASP A 175 -6.85 -0.88 -31.68
N GLU A 176 -5.70 -0.74 -31.01
CA GLU A 176 -5.59 -0.87 -29.56
C GLU A 176 -6.43 0.18 -28.84
N GLY A 177 -6.55 1.39 -29.40
CA GLY A 177 -7.37 2.47 -28.82
C GLY A 177 -8.83 2.06 -28.67
N ALA A 178 -9.45 1.56 -29.74
CA ALA A 178 -10.83 1.08 -29.68
C ALA A 178 -11.02 -0.09 -28.71
N ILE A 179 -10.02 -1.00 -28.62
CA ILE A 179 -10.07 -2.12 -27.67
C ILE A 179 -10.00 -1.62 -26.23
N ILE A 180 -9.09 -0.69 -25.94
CA ILE A 180 -8.93 -0.08 -24.62
C ILE A 180 -10.23 0.63 -24.23
N ASP A 181 -10.70 1.56 -25.07
CA ASP A 181 -11.85 2.40 -24.79
C ASP A 181 -13.10 1.58 -24.48
N ILE A 182 -13.33 0.47 -25.20
CA ILE A 182 -14.45 -0.43 -24.91
C ILE A 182 -14.18 -1.20 -23.61
N ILE A 183 -13.06 -1.91 -23.50
CA ILE A 183 -12.89 -2.88 -22.40
C ILE A 183 -12.75 -2.18 -21.05
N THR A 184 -12.03 -1.05 -20.95
CA THR A 184 -11.82 -0.37 -19.66
C THR A 184 -13.06 0.34 -19.15
N HIS A 185 -14.03 0.67 -20.03
CA HIS A 185 -15.28 1.37 -19.69
C HIS A 185 -16.52 0.47 -19.69
N ARG A 186 -16.34 -0.82 -19.42
CA ARG A 186 -17.43 -1.79 -19.22
C ARG A 186 -17.17 -2.54 -17.94
N SER A 187 -18.20 -2.77 -17.13
CA SER A 187 -18.06 -3.63 -15.95
C SER A 187 -17.71 -5.06 -16.35
N ASN A 188 -17.18 -5.85 -15.42
CA ASN A 188 -16.84 -7.24 -15.69
C ASN A 188 -18.05 -8.04 -16.19
N ALA A 189 -19.22 -7.79 -15.60
CA ALA A 189 -20.48 -8.41 -16.04
C ALA A 189 -20.81 -8.07 -17.50
N GLN A 190 -20.66 -6.80 -17.90
CA GLN A 190 -20.83 -6.36 -19.29
C GLN A 190 -19.80 -7.00 -20.21
N ARG A 191 -18.52 -7.09 -19.80
CA ARG A 191 -17.47 -7.80 -20.55
C ARG A 191 -17.82 -9.27 -20.78
N GLN A 192 -18.44 -9.95 -19.82
CA GLN A 192 -18.92 -11.33 -20.02
C GLN A 192 -20.05 -11.42 -21.06
N GLN A 193 -20.96 -10.43 -21.10
CA GLN A 193 -22.00 -10.35 -22.13
C GLN A 193 -21.40 -10.08 -23.52
N ILE A 194 -20.42 -9.19 -23.63
CA ILE A 194 -19.68 -8.95 -24.89
C ILE A 194 -19.04 -10.25 -25.38
N ARG A 195 -18.40 -11.03 -24.50
CA ARG A 195 -17.79 -12.33 -24.88
C ARG A 195 -18.81 -13.31 -25.46
N GLN A 196 -19.99 -13.41 -24.85
CA GLN A 196 -21.07 -14.29 -25.32
C GLN A 196 -21.57 -13.85 -26.70
N ASN A 197 -21.85 -12.56 -26.86
CA ASN A 197 -22.38 -12.02 -28.13
C ASN A 197 -21.33 -12.09 -29.26
N PHE A 198 -20.06 -11.84 -28.96
CA PHE A 198 -18.97 -12.01 -29.92
C PHE A 198 -18.91 -13.45 -30.44
N LYS A 199 -19.00 -14.44 -29.54
CA LYS A 199 -19.02 -15.86 -29.93
C LYS A 199 -20.25 -16.22 -30.75
N SER A 200 -21.43 -15.72 -30.37
CA SER A 200 -22.68 -15.93 -31.09
C SER A 200 -22.63 -15.36 -32.52
N HIS A 201 -22.13 -14.13 -32.69
CA HIS A 201 -22.12 -13.44 -33.98
C HIS A 201 -21.04 -13.92 -34.94
N PHE A 202 -19.86 -14.29 -34.43
CA PHE A 202 -18.71 -14.57 -35.28
C PHE A 202 -18.24 -16.02 -35.23
N GLY A 203 -18.76 -16.84 -34.31
CA GLY A 203 -18.29 -18.22 -34.10
C GLY A 203 -16.85 -18.30 -33.58
N ARG A 204 -16.32 -17.20 -33.02
CA ARG A 204 -14.92 -17.07 -32.56
C ARG A 204 -14.86 -16.79 -31.07
N ASP A 205 -13.76 -17.15 -30.43
CA ASP A 205 -13.53 -16.84 -29.03
C ASP A 205 -12.83 -15.49 -28.88
N LEU A 206 -13.48 -14.52 -28.24
CA LEU A 206 -12.95 -13.17 -28.06
C LEU A 206 -11.63 -13.16 -27.26
N MET A 207 -11.45 -14.07 -26.29
CA MET A 207 -10.21 -14.14 -25.52
C MET A 207 -9.04 -14.61 -26.39
N ALA A 208 -9.28 -15.57 -27.28
CA ALA A 208 -8.29 -16.05 -28.24
C ALA A 208 -7.90 -14.96 -29.24
N ASP A 209 -8.88 -14.24 -29.79
CA ASP A 209 -8.63 -13.14 -30.73
C ASP A 209 -7.84 -12.00 -30.02
N LEU A 210 -8.25 -11.56 -28.83
CA LEU A 210 -7.50 -10.54 -28.07
C LEU A 210 -6.07 -11.00 -27.73
N LYS A 211 -5.87 -12.29 -27.45
CA LYS A 211 -4.54 -12.86 -27.15
C LYS A 211 -3.64 -12.92 -28.39
N SER A 212 -4.19 -13.04 -29.60
CA SER A 212 -3.39 -13.01 -30.83
C SER A 212 -3.08 -11.59 -31.30
N GLU A 213 -3.96 -10.63 -31.03
CA GLU A 213 -3.86 -9.26 -31.53
C GLU A 213 -3.09 -8.32 -30.59
N LEU A 214 -3.03 -8.63 -29.29
CA LEU A 214 -2.32 -7.83 -28.29
C LEU A 214 -1.07 -8.56 -27.78
N SER A 215 -0.07 -7.79 -27.35
CA SER A 215 1.14 -8.31 -26.70
C SER A 215 1.53 -7.53 -25.44
N GLY A 216 2.56 -8.00 -24.74
CA GLY A 216 3.15 -7.32 -23.59
C GLY A 216 2.21 -7.11 -22.41
N ASP A 217 2.40 -6.00 -21.70
CA ASP A 217 1.66 -5.67 -20.48
C ASP A 217 0.23 -5.22 -20.78
N LEU A 218 0.00 -4.60 -21.95
CA LEU A 218 -1.35 -4.30 -22.44
C LEU A 218 -2.18 -5.58 -22.59
N ALA A 219 -1.65 -6.61 -23.25
CA ALA A 219 -2.36 -7.89 -23.37
C ALA A 219 -2.67 -8.50 -22.00
N ARG A 220 -1.73 -8.41 -21.04
CA ARG A 220 -1.95 -8.91 -19.68
C ARG A 220 -3.10 -8.17 -18.99
N LEU A 221 -3.14 -6.84 -19.11
CA LEU A 221 -4.18 -6.01 -18.53
C LEU A 221 -5.54 -6.29 -19.16
N ILE A 222 -5.64 -6.21 -20.48
CA ILE A 222 -6.89 -6.40 -21.22
C ILE A 222 -7.45 -7.81 -21.03
N LEU A 223 -6.64 -8.85 -21.19
CA LEU A 223 -7.10 -10.22 -20.95
C LEU A 223 -7.50 -10.44 -19.48
N GLY A 224 -6.82 -9.77 -18.54
CA GLY A 224 -7.16 -9.83 -17.14
C GLY A 224 -8.53 -9.21 -16.82
N LEU A 225 -8.81 -8.01 -17.36
CA LEU A 225 -10.10 -7.33 -17.23
C LEU A 225 -11.27 -8.14 -17.79
N MET A 226 -11.01 -8.96 -18.80
CA MET A 226 -12.02 -9.81 -19.46
C MET A 226 -12.32 -11.11 -18.71
N MET A 227 -11.51 -11.50 -17.72
CA MET A 227 -11.73 -12.71 -16.93
C MET A 227 -12.74 -12.43 -15.80
N PRO A 228 -13.66 -13.36 -15.49
CA PRO A 228 -14.47 -13.24 -14.27
C PRO A 228 -13.57 -13.18 -13.02
N PRO A 229 -13.94 -12.45 -11.95
CA PRO A 229 -13.05 -12.17 -10.83
C PRO A 229 -12.40 -13.42 -10.22
N ALA A 230 -13.19 -14.44 -9.89
CA ALA A 230 -12.68 -15.69 -9.30
C ALA A 230 -11.70 -16.43 -10.21
N HIS A 231 -11.93 -16.39 -11.54
CA HIS A 231 -11.01 -17.00 -12.50
C HIS A 231 -9.72 -16.20 -12.65
N TYR A 232 -9.78 -14.87 -12.55
CA TYR A 232 -8.60 -14.02 -12.58
C TYR A 232 -7.68 -14.34 -11.40
N ASP A 233 -8.22 -14.38 -10.18
CA ASP A 233 -7.44 -14.71 -8.97
C ASP A 233 -6.87 -16.13 -9.04
N ALA A 234 -7.66 -17.12 -9.47
CA ALA A 234 -7.18 -18.48 -9.68
C ALA A 234 -6.00 -18.54 -10.68
N LYS A 235 -6.04 -17.74 -11.75
CA LYS A 235 -4.92 -17.63 -12.70
C LYS A 235 -3.70 -16.95 -12.07
N GLN A 236 -3.88 -15.92 -11.24
CA GLN A 236 -2.75 -15.27 -10.56
C GLN A 236 -2.08 -16.21 -9.54
N LEU A 237 -2.86 -16.94 -8.76
CA LEU A 237 -2.38 -17.95 -7.81
C LEU A 237 -1.60 -19.05 -8.55
N LYS A 238 -2.16 -19.58 -9.64
CA LYS A 238 -1.49 -20.57 -10.50
C LYS A 238 -0.15 -20.03 -11.01
N LYS A 239 -0.12 -18.81 -11.56
CA LYS A 239 1.12 -18.18 -12.04
C LYS A 239 2.17 -17.93 -10.96
N ALA A 240 1.76 -17.76 -9.71
CA ALA A 240 2.68 -17.59 -8.59
C ALA A 240 3.33 -18.93 -8.19
N MET A 241 2.62 -20.04 -8.37
CA MET A 241 3.09 -21.40 -8.03
C MET A 241 3.68 -22.18 -9.21
N GLU A 242 3.57 -21.67 -10.44
CA GLU A 242 4.08 -22.33 -11.63
C GLU A 242 5.45 -21.79 -12.03
N GLY A 243 6.42 -22.69 -12.15
CA GLY A 243 7.72 -22.43 -12.78
C GLY A 243 7.61 -22.20 -14.29
N ALA A 244 8.74 -21.94 -14.94
CA ALA A 244 8.79 -21.69 -16.38
C ALA A 244 8.40 -22.94 -17.20
N GLY A 245 7.36 -22.83 -18.04
CA GLY A 245 7.10 -23.77 -19.15
C GLY A 245 5.86 -24.68 -19.07
N THR A 246 4.91 -24.46 -18.15
CA THR A 246 3.74 -25.35 -17.96
C THR A 246 2.45 -24.89 -18.66
N ASP A 247 1.57 -25.86 -18.96
CA ASP A 247 0.31 -25.68 -19.69
C ASP A 247 -0.68 -24.80 -18.92
N GLU A 248 -1.05 -23.66 -19.51
CA GLU A 248 -2.01 -22.69 -18.98
C GLU A 248 -3.41 -23.28 -18.74
N LYS A 249 -3.72 -24.49 -19.26
CA LYS A 249 -5.05 -25.11 -19.24
C LYS A 249 -5.33 -26.04 -18.06
N ALA A 250 -4.35 -26.42 -17.26
CA ALA A 250 -4.56 -27.41 -16.19
C ALA A 250 -5.07 -26.77 -14.88
N TYR A 251 -6.40 -26.76 -14.69
CA TYR A 251 -7.07 -26.45 -13.41
C TYR A 251 -7.54 -27.73 -12.67
N HIS A 252 -6.83 -28.85 -12.84
CA HIS A 252 -7.28 -30.16 -12.38
C HIS A 252 -6.82 -30.52 -10.96
N LYS A 253 -6.56 -29.52 -10.12
CA LYS A 253 -6.01 -29.70 -8.76
C LYS A 253 -6.65 -28.70 -7.80
N SER A 254 -6.88 -29.11 -6.56
CA SER A 254 -7.39 -28.20 -5.53
C SER A 254 -6.35 -27.10 -5.23
N LEU A 255 -6.81 -25.94 -4.74
CA LEU A 255 -5.90 -24.87 -4.32
C LEU A 255 -5.00 -25.32 -3.16
N GLU A 256 -5.54 -26.10 -2.23
CA GLU A 256 -4.78 -26.67 -1.11
C GLU A 256 -3.63 -27.58 -1.58
N ASP A 257 -3.91 -28.50 -2.53
CA ASP A 257 -2.87 -29.40 -3.02
C ASP A 257 -1.81 -28.63 -3.83
N ALA A 258 -2.23 -27.58 -4.56
CA ALA A 258 -1.32 -26.72 -5.31
C ALA A 258 -0.37 -25.98 -4.36
N LEU A 259 -0.92 -25.32 -3.33
CA LEU A 259 -0.16 -24.68 -2.26
C LEU A 259 0.77 -25.68 -1.55
N SER A 260 0.27 -26.88 -1.28
CA SER A 260 1.04 -27.92 -0.59
C SER A 260 2.26 -28.41 -1.36
N SER A 261 2.20 -28.35 -2.69
CA SER A 261 3.28 -28.82 -3.56
C SER A 261 4.34 -27.77 -3.82
N ASP A 262 3.97 -26.49 -3.76
CA ASP A 262 4.88 -25.37 -4.06
C ASP A 262 5.43 -24.69 -2.81
N THR A 263 4.77 -24.84 -1.66
CA THR A 263 5.16 -24.21 -0.39
C THR A 263 5.41 -25.22 0.72
N SER A 264 6.10 -24.80 1.79
CA SER A 264 6.37 -25.64 2.95
C SER A 264 6.39 -24.84 4.27
N GLY A 265 6.59 -25.52 5.40
CA GLY A 265 6.72 -24.89 6.72
C GLY A 265 5.47 -24.15 7.20
N HIS A 266 5.67 -23.16 8.07
CA HIS A 266 4.59 -22.32 8.60
C HIS A 266 3.92 -21.49 7.51
N PHE A 267 4.66 -21.04 6.50
CA PHE A 267 4.10 -20.29 5.38
C PHE A 267 3.02 -21.09 4.63
N ARG A 268 3.28 -22.36 4.31
CA ARG A 268 2.25 -23.26 3.74
C ARG A 268 1.00 -23.35 4.62
N ARG A 269 1.18 -23.53 5.94
CA ARG A 269 0.06 -23.71 6.87
C ARG A 269 -0.82 -22.46 6.93
N ILE A 270 -0.21 -21.28 6.92
CA ILE A 270 -0.92 -19.99 6.85
C ILE A 270 -1.72 -19.90 5.55
N LEU A 271 -1.09 -20.14 4.41
CA LEU A 271 -1.75 -20.05 3.10
C LEU A 271 -2.92 -21.03 2.97
N ILE A 272 -2.74 -22.29 3.37
CA ILE A 272 -3.81 -23.29 3.35
C ILE A 272 -4.96 -22.88 4.26
N SER A 273 -4.65 -22.43 5.49
CA SER A 273 -5.68 -21.98 6.44
C SER A 273 -6.53 -20.84 5.85
N LEU A 274 -5.90 -19.85 5.21
CA LEU A 274 -6.61 -18.77 4.52
C LEU A 274 -7.41 -19.25 3.30
N ALA A 275 -6.84 -20.19 2.51
CA ALA A 275 -7.44 -20.71 1.30
C ALA A 275 -8.71 -21.53 1.54
N THR A 276 -8.95 -22.00 2.77
CA THR A 276 -10.22 -22.67 3.13
C THR A 276 -11.43 -21.76 3.01
N GLY A 277 -11.25 -20.44 3.08
CA GLY A 277 -12.35 -19.48 3.11
C GLY A 277 -13.25 -19.60 4.35
N ASN A 278 -12.84 -20.36 5.38
CA ASN A 278 -13.65 -20.64 6.56
C ASN A 278 -13.31 -19.73 7.75
N ARG A 279 -13.12 -18.43 7.48
CA ARG A 279 -12.89 -17.43 8.53
C ARG A 279 -14.20 -17.12 9.24
N GLU A 280 -14.16 -16.91 10.55
CA GLU A 280 -15.32 -16.43 11.32
C GLU A 280 -15.83 -15.09 10.76
N GLU A 281 -17.15 -14.93 10.63
CA GLU A 281 -17.78 -13.71 10.11
C GLU A 281 -18.57 -12.92 11.17
N GLY A 282 -18.58 -13.41 12.42
CA GLY A 282 -19.29 -12.80 13.54
C GLY A 282 -18.70 -11.46 14.01
N GLY A 283 -19.43 -10.77 14.89
CA GLY A 283 -18.98 -9.54 15.53
C GLY A 283 -17.82 -9.73 16.53
N GLU A 284 -17.44 -8.65 17.22
CA GLU A 284 -16.44 -8.75 18.30
C GLU A 284 -16.99 -9.51 19.52
N ASP A 285 -16.08 -10.19 20.23
CA ASP A 285 -16.32 -10.79 21.55
C ASP A 285 -15.21 -10.27 22.44
N ARG A 286 -15.56 -9.47 23.46
CA ARG A 286 -14.59 -8.71 24.25
C ARG A 286 -13.78 -9.58 25.19
N ASP A 287 -14.40 -10.60 25.76
CA ASP A 287 -13.72 -11.49 26.71
C ASP A 287 -12.74 -12.38 25.94
N ARG A 288 -13.20 -12.99 24.84
CA ARG A 288 -12.34 -13.78 23.95
C ARG A 288 -11.24 -12.94 23.30
N ALA A 289 -11.51 -11.68 22.96
CA ALA A 289 -10.49 -10.81 22.39
C ALA A 289 -9.36 -10.50 23.39
N ARG A 290 -9.72 -10.35 24.68
CA ARG A 290 -8.73 -10.21 25.75
C ARG A 290 -7.92 -11.48 25.93
N GLU A 291 -8.57 -12.65 25.90
CA GLU A 291 -7.88 -13.95 25.97
C GLU A 291 -6.92 -14.14 24.79
N ASP A 292 -7.36 -13.91 23.56
CA ASP A 292 -6.53 -13.99 22.35
C ASP A 292 -5.32 -13.03 22.43
N ALA A 293 -5.54 -11.80 22.92
CA ALA A 293 -4.45 -10.83 23.12
C ALA A 293 -3.45 -11.29 24.19
N GLN A 294 -3.97 -11.83 25.30
CA GLN A 294 -3.15 -12.35 26.41
C GLN A 294 -2.34 -13.56 25.97
N GLU A 295 -2.90 -14.48 25.18
CA GLU A 295 -2.16 -15.63 24.63
C GLU A 295 -0.93 -15.21 23.81
N ILE A 296 -1.05 -14.13 23.04
CA ILE A 296 0.07 -13.57 22.28
C ILE A 296 1.07 -12.92 23.25
N ALA A 297 0.59 -12.13 24.21
CA ALA A 297 1.43 -11.39 25.16
C ALA A 297 2.24 -12.30 26.11
N ASP A 298 1.67 -13.42 26.55
CA ASP A 298 2.29 -14.36 27.48
C ASP A 298 3.30 -15.30 26.83
N THR A 299 3.44 -15.26 25.50
CA THR A 299 4.39 -16.11 24.80
C THR A 299 5.82 -15.73 25.20
N PRO A 300 6.63 -16.66 25.77
CA PRO A 300 7.96 -16.34 26.25
C PRO A 300 8.85 -15.74 25.17
N SER A 301 9.56 -14.65 25.51
CA SER A 301 10.49 -13.99 24.59
C SER A 301 11.53 -14.97 24.05
N GLY A 302 11.67 -15.04 22.73
CA GLY A 302 12.60 -15.95 22.04
C GLY A 302 11.99 -17.26 21.55
N ASP A 303 10.77 -17.64 21.98
CA ASP A 303 10.03 -18.79 21.43
C ASP A 303 9.23 -18.41 20.19
N LYS A 304 9.94 -18.25 19.08
CA LYS A 304 9.37 -17.81 17.80
C LYS A 304 8.33 -18.78 17.24
N THR A 305 8.56 -20.09 17.38
CA THR A 305 7.67 -21.12 16.82
C THR A 305 6.31 -21.16 17.51
N SER A 306 6.30 -21.04 18.84
CA SER A 306 5.04 -20.95 19.61
C SER A 306 4.29 -19.67 19.24
N LEU A 307 5.00 -18.54 19.17
CA LEU A 307 4.43 -17.25 18.80
C LEU A 307 3.78 -17.30 17.39
N GLU A 308 4.49 -17.84 16.40
CA GLU A 308 3.97 -18.05 15.04
C GLU A 308 2.71 -18.92 15.03
N THR A 309 2.65 -19.95 15.88
CA THR A 309 1.48 -20.84 15.97
C THR A 309 0.27 -20.13 16.57
N ARG A 310 0.46 -19.33 17.64
CA ARG A 310 -0.59 -18.50 18.26
C ARG A 310 -1.14 -17.49 17.27
N PHE A 311 -0.25 -16.75 16.60
CA PHE A 311 -0.64 -15.82 15.55
C PHE A 311 -1.39 -16.51 14.42
N MET A 312 -0.96 -17.69 13.96
CA MET A 312 -1.68 -18.43 12.93
C MET A 312 -3.11 -18.78 13.35
N MET A 313 -3.30 -19.31 14.57
CA MET A 313 -4.63 -19.69 15.05
C MET A 313 -5.57 -18.49 15.14
N ILE A 314 -5.07 -17.34 15.57
CA ILE A 314 -5.87 -16.11 15.74
C ILE A 314 -6.07 -15.39 14.39
N LEU A 315 -4.98 -15.02 13.71
CA LEU A 315 -5.01 -14.20 12.50
C LEU A 315 -5.66 -14.88 11.29
N CYS A 316 -5.60 -16.22 11.19
CA CYS A 316 -6.18 -16.90 10.04
C CYS A 316 -7.68 -17.22 10.21
N THR A 317 -8.20 -17.26 11.44
CA THR A 317 -9.57 -17.76 11.71
C THR A 317 -10.52 -16.71 12.28
N ARG A 318 -10.05 -15.75 13.10
CA ARG A 318 -10.94 -14.75 13.71
C ARG A 318 -11.51 -13.79 12.69
N SER A 319 -12.70 -13.28 12.99
CA SER A 319 -13.35 -12.26 12.16
C SER A 319 -12.58 -10.94 12.21
N TYR A 320 -12.73 -10.13 11.17
CA TYR A 320 -12.05 -8.83 11.11
C TYR A 320 -12.51 -7.88 12.24
N PRO A 321 -13.81 -7.76 12.57
CA PRO A 321 -14.24 -7.01 13.75
C PRO A 321 -13.58 -7.50 15.04
N HIS A 322 -13.51 -8.82 15.24
CA HIS A 322 -12.88 -9.40 16.42
C HIS A 322 -11.37 -9.12 16.49
N LEU A 323 -10.64 -9.27 15.38
CA LEU A 323 -9.21 -8.99 15.31
C LEU A 323 -8.86 -7.54 15.67
N ARG A 324 -9.66 -6.56 15.25
CA ARG A 324 -9.45 -5.16 15.65
C ARG A 324 -9.52 -5.00 17.18
N ARG A 325 -10.47 -5.67 17.83
CA ARG A 325 -10.57 -5.67 19.30
C ARG A 325 -9.39 -6.38 19.95
N VAL A 326 -8.94 -7.51 19.41
CA VAL A 326 -7.73 -8.21 19.88
C VAL A 326 -6.52 -7.27 19.87
N PHE A 327 -6.29 -6.56 18.77
CA PHE A 327 -5.13 -5.66 18.67
C PHE A 327 -5.21 -4.44 19.58
N GLN A 328 -6.43 -3.94 19.84
CA GLN A 328 -6.67 -2.91 20.85
C GLN A 328 -6.34 -3.37 22.27
N GLU A 329 -6.79 -4.57 22.66
CA GLU A 329 -6.47 -5.13 23.98
C GLU A 329 -4.97 -5.48 24.07
N PHE A 330 -4.35 -5.95 22.99
CA PHE A 330 -2.92 -6.21 22.91
C PHE A 330 -2.09 -4.95 23.18
N ILE A 331 -2.46 -3.80 22.61
CA ILE A 331 -1.80 -2.52 22.87
C ILE A 331 -1.95 -2.13 24.35
N LYS A 332 -3.15 -2.27 24.94
CA LYS A 332 -3.38 -1.97 26.36
C LYS A 332 -2.53 -2.83 27.29
N MET A 333 -2.32 -4.09 26.94
CA MET A 333 -1.59 -5.07 27.75
C MET A 333 -0.08 -4.93 27.65
N THR A 334 0.42 -4.76 26.43
CA THR A 334 1.84 -4.88 26.12
C THR A 334 2.52 -3.55 25.88
N ASN A 335 1.72 -2.52 25.56
CA ASN A 335 2.19 -1.23 25.11
C ASN A 335 3.00 -1.31 23.79
N TYR A 336 2.70 -2.30 22.95
CA TYR A 336 3.25 -2.48 21.59
C TYR A 336 2.12 -2.70 20.58
N ASP A 337 2.35 -2.30 19.32
CA ASP A 337 1.46 -2.64 18.21
C ASP A 337 1.78 -4.05 17.70
N VAL A 338 0.75 -4.79 17.31
CA VAL A 338 0.88 -6.17 16.85
C VAL A 338 1.79 -6.30 15.62
N GLU A 339 1.77 -5.33 14.70
CA GLU A 339 2.59 -5.33 13.50
C GLU A 339 4.08 -5.17 13.86
N HIS A 340 4.36 -4.33 14.87
CA HIS A 340 5.71 -4.17 15.40
C HIS A 340 6.23 -5.49 16.00
N THR A 341 5.43 -6.15 16.84
CA THR A 341 5.78 -7.44 17.44
C THR A 341 6.07 -8.50 16.38
N ILE A 342 5.23 -8.60 15.35
CA ILE A 342 5.44 -9.52 14.22
C ILE A 342 6.76 -9.21 13.50
N LYS A 343 7.02 -7.93 13.19
CA LYS A 343 8.25 -7.51 12.48
C LYS A 343 9.53 -7.74 13.28
N LYS A 344 9.45 -7.64 14.61
CA LYS A 344 10.57 -7.84 15.53
C LYS A 344 10.90 -9.32 15.73
N GLU A 345 9.88 -10.13 15.98
CA GLU A 345 10.08 -11.52 16.39
C GLU A 345 10.18 -12.47 15.19
N MET A 346 9.53 -12.14 14.07
CA MET A 346 9.41 -13.01 12.89
C MET A 346 10.16 -12.46 11.68
N SER A 347 10.43 -13.33 10.70
CA SER A 347 11.11 -12.94 9.46
C SER A 347 10.57 -13.69 8.23
N GLY A 348 11.03 -13.27 7.05
CA GLY A 348 10.68 -13.91 5.78
C GLY A 348 9.17 -13.93 5.50
N ASP A 349 8.74 -14.98 4.80
CA ASP A 349 7.37 -15.09 4.28
C ASP A 349 6.31 -15.20 5.39
N VAL A 350 6.67 -15.76 6.55
CA VAL A 350 5.78 -15.87 7.71
C VAL A 350 5.45 -14.48 8.26
N ARG A 351 6.48 -13.65 8.49
CA ARG A 351 6.32 -12.25 8.88
C ARG A 351 5.46 -11.51 7.86
N ASP A 352 5.79 -11.63 6.59
CA ASP A 352 5.14 -10.87 5.53
C ASP A 352 3.66 -11.28 5.34
N ALA A 353 3.34 -12.57 5.52
CA ALA A 353 1.96 -13.05 5.50
C ALA A 353 1.14 -12.48 6.67
N PHE A 354 1.67 -12.51 7.90
CA PHE A 354 0.95 -11.98 9.05
C PHE A 354 0.79 -10.46 9.01
N VAL A 355 1.85 -9.72 8.61
CA VAL A 355 1.77 -8.28 8.38
C VAL A 355 0.70 -7.97 7.34
N ALA A 356 0.63 -8.72 6.23
CA ALA A 356 -0.40 -8.51 5.22
C ALA A 356 -1.83 -8.75 5.75
N ILE A 357 -2.04 -9.75 6.62
CA ILE A 357 -3.34 -9.96 7.29
C ILE A 357 -3.68 -8.77 8.18
N VAL A 358 -2.76 -8.36 9.05
CA VAL A 358 -2.94 -7.23 9.98
C VAL A 358 -3.30 -5.96 9.21
N GLN A 359 -2.55 -5.62 8.16
CA GLN A 359 -2.79 -4.45 7.32
C GLN A 359 -4.13 -4.54 6.57
N SER A 360 -4.49 -5.72 6.06
CA SER A 360 -5.79 -5.97 5.41
C SER A 360 -6.98 -5.79 6.38
N VAL A 361 -6.80 -6.14 7.66
CA VAL A 361 -7.80 -5.88 8.72
C VAL A 361 -7.86 -4.39 9.05
N LYS A 362 -6.69 -3.73 9.17
CA LYS A 362 -6.57 -2.31 9.57
C LYS A 362 -7.14 -1.35 8.53
N ASN A 363 -6.62 -1.37 7.31
CA ASN A 363 -7.09 -0.54 6.21
C ASN A 363 -6.70 -1.19 4.88
N LYS A 364 -7.64 -1.94 4.30
CA LYS A 364 -7.44 -2.70 3.06
C LYS A 364 -7.18 -1.79 1.84
N PRO A 365 -7.89 -0.67 1.65
CA PRO A 365 -7.53 0.32 0.64
C PRO A 365 -6.08 0.81 0.78
N LEU A 366 -5.64 1.18 1.99
CA LEU A 366 -4.28 1.62 2.25
C LEU A 366 -3.23 0.53 1.97
N PHE A 367 -3.52 -0.73 2.33
CA PHE A 367 -2.65 -1.87 1.99
C PHE A 367 -2.40 -1.95 0.48
N PHE A 368 -3.43 -1.80 -0.35
CA PHE A 368 -3.26 -1.81 -1.80
C PHE A 368 -2.59 -0.55 -2.33
N ALA A 369 -2.85 0.63 -1.75
CA ALA A 369 -2.14 1.87 -2.09
C ALA A 369 -0.63 1.71 -1.86
N ASP A 370 -0.23 1.14 -0.72
CA ASP A 370 1.17 0.86 -0.41
C ASP A 370 1.81 -0.11 -1.39
N LYS A 371 1.07 -1.15 -1.81
CA LYS A 371 1.55 -2.12 -2.80
C LYS A 371 1.68 -1.50 -4.20
N LEU A 372 0.76 -0.61 -4.59
CA LEU A 372 0.85 0.14 -5.84
C LEU A 372 2.07 1.06 -5.82
N TYR A 373 2.27 1.83 -4.74
CA TYR A 373 3.42 2.72 -4.62
C TYR A 373 4.73 1.92 -4.67
N LYS A 374 4.82 0.82 -3.92
CA LYS A 374 6.00 -0.08 -3.96
C LYS A 374 6.24 -0.66 -5.36
N SER A 375 5.20 -0.88 -6.16
CA SER A 375 5.34 -1.41 -7.53
C SER A 375 5.90 -0.39 -8.54
N MET A 376 5.80 0.90 -8.26
CA MET A 376 6.29 2.00 -9.12
C MET A 376 7.47 2.74 -8.46
N LYS A 377 7.87 2.35 -7.26
CA LYS A 377 8.96 3.01 -6.55
C LYS A 377 10.31 2.49 -7.02
N GLY A 378 11.15 3.39 -7.51
CA GLY A 378 12.58 3.16 -7.70
C GLY A 378 12.96 3.06 -9.16
N ALA A 379 13.90 2.17 -9.49
CA ALA A 379 14.30 1.94 -10.88
C ALA A 379 13.44 0.82 -11.47
N GLY A 380 12.70 1.14 -12.53
CA GLY A 380 11.79 0.21 -13.20
C GLY A 380 10.47 0.05 -12.45
N THR A 381 9.60 -0.80 -12.99
CA THR A 381 8.22 -0.99 -12.54
C THR A 381 7.95 -2.48 -12.34
N ASP A 382 7.20 -2.86 -11.29
CA ASP A 382 6.61 -4.20 -11.16
C ASP A 382 5.24 -4.20 -11.82
N GLU A 383 5.22 -4.33 -13.16
CA GLU A 383 3.99 -4.27 -13.94
C GLU A 383 3.03 -5.42 -13.60
N LYS A 384 3.55 -6.53 -13.06
CA LYS A 384 2.72 -7.67 -12.62
C LYS A 384 1.88 -7.29 -11.41
N THR A 385 2.50 -6.69 -10.39
CA THR A 385 1.77 -6.23 -9.20
C THR A 385 0.85 -5.07 -9.52
N LEU A 386 1.33 -4.07 -10.28
CA LEU A 386 0.52 -2.94 -10.73
C LEU A 386 -0.75 -3.42 -11.46
N THR A 387 -0.58 -4.24 -12.49
CA THR A 387 -1.70 -4.78 -13.29
C THR A 387 -2.66 -5.62 -12.44
N ARG A 388 -2.13 -6.47 -11.55
CA ARG A 388 -2.94 -7.34 -10.68
C ARG A 388 -3.86 -6.54 -9.76
N ILE A 389 -3.34 -5.50 -9.13
CA ILE A 389 -4.13 -4.64 -8.24
C ILE A 389 -5.13 -3.82 -9.05
N MET A 390 -4.69 -3.18 -10.14
CA MET A 390 -5.59 -2.35 -10.97
C MET A 390 -6.77 -3.16 -11.53
N ILE A 391 -6.58 -4.43 -11.91
CA ILE A 391 -7.70 -5.29 -12.34
C ILE A 391 -8.57 -5.69 -11.17
N SER A 392 -7.99 -6.33 -10.15
CA SER A 392 -8.76 -6.98 -9.08
C SER A 392 -9.53 -5.98 -8.21
N ARG A 393 -9.08 -4.72 -8.13
CA ARG A 393 -9.71 -3.68 -7.30
C ARG A 393 -10.60 -2.72 -8.10
N SER A 394 -10.55 -2.76 -9.43
CA SER A 394 -11.23 -1.79 -10.33
C SER A 394 -12.72 -1.58 -10.04
N GLU A 395 -13.43 -2.62 -9.61
CA GLU A 395 -14.88 -2.59 -9.34
C GLU A 395 -15.20 -2.78 -7.84
N ILE A 396 -14.21 -2.70 -6.95
CA ILE A 396 -14.37 -2.93 -5.50
C ILE A 396 -14.12 -1.65 -4.71
N ASP A 397 -12.88 -1.19 -4.66
CA ASP A 397 -12.44 -0.09 -3.78
C ASP A 397 -11.28 0.72 -4.38
N LEU A 398 -11.05 0.64 -5.70
CA LEU A 398 -9.97 1.39 -6.34
C LEU A 398 -10.09 2.91 -6.15
N LEU A 399 -11.31 3.45 -5.96
CA LEU A 399 -11.49 4.87 -5.63
C LEU A 399 -11.02 5.17 -4.20
N ASN A 400 -11.26 4.27 -3.25
CA ASN A 400 -10.74 4.41 -1.88
C ASN A 400 -9.21 4.26 -1.87
N ILE A 401 -8.66 3.32 -2.65
CA ILE A 401 -7.22 3.12 -2.79
C ILE A 401 -6.54 4.38 -3.31
N ARG A 402 -7.13 5.04 -4.32
CA ARG A 402 -6.64 6.32 -4.85
C ARG A 402 -6.56 7.40 -3.77
N ARG A 403 -7.61 7.55 -2.95
CA ARG A 403 -7.64 8.50 -1.83
C ARG A 403 -6.53 8.21 -0.81
N GLU A 404 -6.38 6.97 -0.37
CA GLU A 404 -5.30 6.60 0.57
C GLU A 404 -3.91 6.81 -0.04
N PHE A 405 -3.77 6.59 -1.34
CA PHE A 405 -2.53 6.79 -2.07
C PHE A 405 -2.11 8.26 -2.06
N ILE A 406 -3.01 9.18 -2.45
CA ILE A 406 -2.70 10.61 -2.46
C ILE A 406 -2.46 11.15 -1.05
N GLU A 407 -3.27 10.74 -0.07
CA GLU A 407 -3.12 11.15 1.34
C GLU A 407 -1.77 10.72 1.94
N LYS A 408 -1.24 9.55 1.55
CA LYS A 408 0.01 9.04 2.11
C LYS A 408 1.26 9.45 1.34
N TYR A 409 1.15 9.60 0.03
CA TYR A 409 2.31 9.78 -0.86
C TYR A 409 2.41 11.16 -1.50
N ASP A 410 1.44 12.04 -1.25
CA ASP A 410 1.40 13.42 -1.76
C ASP A 410 1.58 13.49 -3.29
N MET A 411 1.03 12.47 -3.96
CA MET A 411 1.04 12.27 -5.40
C MET A 411 -0.17 11.41 -5.74
N SER A 412 -0.95 11.79 -6.75
CA SER A 412 -2.09 10.97 -7.17
C SER A 412 -1.64 9.64 -7.76
N LEU A 413 -2.50 8.62 -7.69
CA LEU A 413 -2.22 7.35 -8.37
C LEU A 413 -2.09 7.55 -9.89
N HIS A 414 -2.83 8.51 -10.45
CA HIS A 414 -2.76 8.89 -11.86
C HIS A 414 -1.35 9.35 -12.24
N GLN A 415 -0.81 10.33 -11.53
CA GLN A 415 0.54 10.87 -11.77
C GLN A 415 1.63 9.80 -11.60
N ALA A 416 1.47 8.92 -10.60
CA ALA A 416 2.39 7.80 -10.40
C ALA A 416 2.42 6.87 -11.61
N ILE A 417 1.24 6.48 -12.12
CA ILE A 417 1.12 5.61 -13.31
C ILE A 417 1.70 6.30 -14.56
N GLU A 418 1.44 7.59 -14.74
CA GLU A 418 1.95 8.39 -15.87
C GLU A 418 3.48 8.52 -15.84
N GLY A 419 4.08 8.61 -14.65
CA GLY A 419 5.53 8.67 -14.48
C GLY A 419 6.26 7.36 -14.75
N ASP A 420 5.61 6.21 -14.52
CA ASP A 420 6.25 4.89 -14.51
C ASP A 420 5.85 3.97 -15.66
N THR A 421 4.85 4.34 -16.46
CA THR A 421 4.38 3.53 -17.60
C THR A 421 4.26 4.37 -18.88
N SER A 422 4.12 3.72 -20.03
CA SER A 422 4.03 4.42 -21.32
C SER A 422 3.18 3.66 -22.36
N GLY A 423 2.95 4.30 -23.51
CA GLY A 423 2.25 3.71 -24.64
C GLY A 423 0.80 3.33 -24.32
N ASP A 424 0.30 2.28 -24.96
CA ASP A 424 -1.08 1.84 -24.79
C ASP A 424 -1.34 1.17 -23.43
N PHE A 425 -0.29 0.65 -22.78
CA PHE A 425 -0.39 0.16 -21.40
C PHE A 425 -0.73 1.30 -20.43
N LEU A 426 -0.06 2.44 -20.55
CA LEU A 426 -0.39 3.66 -19.81
C LEU A 426 -1.84 4.08 -20.04
N LYS A 427 -2.27 4.20 -21.31
CA LYS A 427 -3.65 4.61 -21.65
C LYS A 427 -4.68 3.69 -20.98
N ALA A 428 -4.47 2.38 -21.05
CA ALA A 428 -5.36 1.41 -20.46
C ALA A 428 -5.39 1.50 -18.92
N LEU A 429 -4.23 1.69 -18.27
CA LEU A 429 -4.16 1.87 -16.82
C LEU A 429 -4.87 3.14 -16.36
N LEU A 430 -4.67 4.27 -17.04
CA LEU A 430 -5.34 5.54 -16.70
C LEU A 430 -6.85 5.44 -16.87
N ALA A 431 -7.32 4.75 -17.92
CA ALA A 431 -8.74 4.52 -18.12
C ALA A 431 -9.36 3.65 -17.00
N VAL A 432 -8.64 2.65 -16.50
CA VAL A 432 -9.08 1.87 -15.32
C VAL A 432 -8.97 2.70 -14.03
N CYS A 433 -7.95 3.55 -13.90
CA CYS A 433 -7.76 4.43 -12.75
C CYS A 433 -8.94 5.39 -12.58
N GLY A 434 -9.57 5.84 -13.67
CA GLY A 434 -10.81 6.60 -13.64
C GLY A 434 -10.62 8.09 -13.34
N GLY A 435 -9.63 8.73 -13.99
CA GLY A 435 -9.37 10.18 -13.90
C GLY A 435 -8.22 10.57 -12.96
N GLU A 436 -7.94 11.87 -12.88
CA GLU A 436 -7.08 12.47 -11.86
C GLU A 436 -7.85 12.62 -10.53
N ASP A 437 -7.10 12.65 -9.42
CA ASP A 437 -7.59 12.83 -8.05
C ASP A 437 -7.63 14.31 -7.65
#